data_AF-A0A196L6P7-F1
#
_entry.id   AF-A0A196L6P7-F1
#
_cell.length_a   1.000
_cell.length_b   1.000
_cell.length_c   1.000
_cell.angle_alpha   90.00
_cell.angle_beta   90.00
_cell.angle_gamma   90.00
#
_symmetry.space_group_name_H-M   'P 1'
#
loop_
_entity.id
_entity.type
_entity.pdbx_description
1 polymer ?
#
loop_
_entity_poly.entity_id
_entity_poly.type
_entity_poly.pdbx_seq_one_letter_code
_entity_poly.pdbx_strand_id
1 'polypeptide(L)' 'MTDEPREDAPRQRIERVAGARRARLTPVPGTDTDPDVPGGPRPAPAPRGAKGPNDDRLIRDVPPHY' A
#
# COMPACT_ATOMS: atom_id res chain seq x y z
N MET A 1 -2.41 5.93 16.19
CA MET A 1 -1.85 4.75 16.89
C MET A 1 -0.83 4.15 15.95
N THR A 2 0.45 4.44 16.19
CA THR A 2 1.57 3.83 15.46
C THR A 2 1.91 2.55 16.20
N ASP A 3 1.88 1.41 15.52
CA ASP A 3 2.32 0.14 16.09
C ASP A 3 3.85 0.19 16.17
N GLU A 4 4.37 0.54 17.34
CA GLU A 4 5.80 0.52 17.61
C GLU A 4 6.24 -0.96 17.65
N PRO A 5 7.25 -1.36 16.86
CA PRO A 5 7.68 -2.75 16.83
C PRO A 5 8.17 -3.15 18.22
N ARG A 6 7.46 -4.09 18.85
CA ARG A 6 7.84 -4.68 20.13
C ARG A 6 9.24 -5.28 19.96
N GLU A 7 10.25 -4.75 20.65
CA GLU A 7 11.64 -5.21 20.57
C GLU A 7 11.80 -6.72 20.90
N ASP A 8 10.84 -7.28 21.64
CA ASP A 8 10.77 -8.68 22.06
C ASP A 8 10.13 -9.63 21.01
N ALA A 9 9.56 -9.11 19.91
CA ALA A 9 8.89 -9.95 18.92
C ALA A 9 9.91 -10.68 18.02
N PRO A 10 9.66 -11.95 17.64
CA PRO A 10 10.53 -12.68 16.72
C PRO A 10 10.61 -11.96 15.37
N ARG A 11 11.83 -11.76 14.88
CA ARG A 11 12.08 -11.08 13.59
C ARG A 11 11.53 -11.90 12.43
N GLN A 12 11.09 -11.22 11.38
CA GLN A 12 10.69 -11.84 10.12
C GLN A 12 11.86 -12.63 9.51
N ARG A 13 11.58 -13.85 9.06
CA ARG A 13 12.59 -14.75 8.48
C ARG A 13 12.87 -14.41 7.02
N ILE A 14 14.13 -14.60 6.62
CA ILE A 14 14.63 -14.42 5.26
C ILE A 14 15.01 -15.78 4.66
N GLU A 15 14.51 -16.09 3.47
CA GLU A 15 14.81 -17.30 2.72
C GLU A 15 15.69 -17.01 1.50
N ARG A 16 16.85 -17.66 1.43
CA ARG A 16 17.75 -17.56 0.26
C ARG A 16 17.27 -18.53 -0.80
N VAL A 17 16.95 -18.00 -2.00
CA VAL A 17 16.50 -18.82 -3.13
C VAL A 17 17.69 -19.09 -4.04
N ALA A 18 17.96 -20.37 -4.30
CA ALA A 18 19.05 -20.79 -5.19
C ALA A 18 18.88 -20.15 -6.59
N GLY A 19 19.97 -19.61 -7.14
CA GLY A 19 19.96 -18.93 -8.43
C GLY A 19 19.36 -17.52 -8.44
N ALA A 20 18.74 -17.07 -7.34
CA ALA A 20 18.22 -15.70 -7.21
C ALA A 20 19.26 -14.77 -6.58
N ARG A 21 19.37 -13.54 -7.11
CA ARG A 21 20.20 -12.50 -6.48
C ARG A 21 19.61 -11.97 -5.19
N ARG A 22 18.27 -11.96 -5.09
CA ARG A 22 17.53 -11.42 -3.95
C ARG A 22 16.95 -12.56 -3.11
N ALA A 23 17.01 -12.40 -1.80
CA ALA A 23 16.31 -13.28 -0.87
C ALA A 23 14.82 -12.95 -0.82
N ARG A 24 14.01 -13.92 -0.41
CA ARG A 24 12.57 -13.75 -0.18
C ARG A 24 12.31 -13.54 1.31
N LEU A 25 11.31 -12.73 1.63
CA LEU A 25 10.81 -12.59 3.00
C LEU A 25 9.69 -13.61 3.23
N THR A 26 9.75 -14.32 4.36
CA THR A 26 8.63 -15.16 4.80
C THR A 26 7.48 -14.24 5.24
N PRO A 27 6.22 -14.52 4.89
CA PRO A 27 5.08 -13.70 5.32
C PRO A 27 5.03 -13.52 6.84
N VAL A 28 4.61 -12.33 7.28
CA VAL A 28 4.38 -12.09 8.71
C VAL A 28 3.12 -12.85 9.13
N PRO A 29 3.10 -13.56 10.26
CA PRO A 29 1.90 -14.24 10.72
C PRO A 29 0.69 -13.28 10.79
N GLY A 30 -0.45 -13.70 10.24
CA GLY A 30 -1.67 -12.88 10.19
C GLY A 30 -1.73 -11.86 9.05
N THR A 31 -0.70 -11.79 8.18
CA THR A 31 -0.80 -11.02 6.93
C THR A 31 -1.31 -11.90 5.79
N ASP A 32 -2.22 -11.34 5.00
CA ASP A 32 -2.66 -11.93 3.74
C ASP A 32 -1.62 -11.62 2.65
N THR A 33 -1.27 -12.63 1.86
CA THR A 33 -0.27 -12.52 0.78
C THR A 33 -0.85 -12.81 -0.60
N ASP A 34 -2.15 -13.08 -0.68
CA ASP A 34 -2.80 -13.33 -1.95
C ASP A 34 -2.81 -12.02 -2.79
N PRO A 35 -2.32 -12.06 -4.05
CA PRO A 35 -2.30 -10.88 -4.91
C PRO A 35 -3.70 -10.42 -5.34
N ASP A 36 -4.69 -11.31 -5.30
CA ASP A 36 -6.05 -11.07 -5.81
C ASP A 36 -7.04 -10.67 -4.71
N VAL A 37 -6.56 -10.42 -3.48
CA VAL A 37 -7.43 -9.90 -2.42
C VAL A 37 -7.89 -8.51 -2.86
N PRO A 38 -9.20 -8.28 -3.04
CA PRO A 38 -9.69 -6.93 -3.26
C PRO A 38 -9.31 -6.13 -2.03
N GLY A 39 -8.38 -5.18 -2.20
CA GLY A 39 -7.99 -4.25 -1.15
C GLY A 39 -9.28 -3.74 -0.52
N GLY A 40 -9.42 -3.96 0.80
CA GLY A 40 -10.63 -3.64 1.53
C GLY A 40 -11.10 -2.20 1.26
N PRO A 41 -12.35 -1.86 1.62
CA PRO A 41 -12.97 -0.60 1.23
C PRO A 41 -12.01 0.57 1.38
N ARG A 42 -11.63 1.16 0.22
CA ARG A 42 -10.71 2.28 0.18
C ARG A 42 -11.29 3.38 1.07
N PRO A 43 -10.54 3.90 2.05
CA PRO A 43 -11.05 4.98 2.88
C PRO A 43 -11.49 6.13 1.97
N ALA A 44 -12.61 6.76 2.33
CA ALA A 44 -13.14 7.89 1.60
C ALA A 44 -12.00 8.92 1.39
N PRO A 45 -11.84 9.47 0.17
CA PRO A 45 -10.81 10.45 -0.07
C PRO A 45 -10.98 11.60 0.93
N ALA A 46 -9.88 12.00 1.56
CA ALA A 46 -9.87 13.15 2.45
C ALA A 46 -10.46 14.38 1.73
N PRO A 47 -11.14 15.30 2.45
CA PRO A 47 -11.62 16.53 1.86
C PRO A 47 -10.46 17.23 1.16
N ARG A 48 -10.66 17.54 -0.13
CA ARG A 48 -9.66 18.28 -0.90
C ARG A 48 -9.43 19.63 -0.22
N GLY A 49 -8.17 20.00 -0.02
CA GLY A 49 -7.81 21.31 0.50
C GLY A 49 -8.26 22.45 -0.41
N ALA A 50 -7.89 23.69 -0.08
CA ALA A 50 -8.20 24.85 -0.90
C ALA A 50 -7.74 24.63 -2.36
N LYS A 51 -8.63 24.92 -3.32
CA LYS A 51 -8.37 24.77 -4.75
C LYS A 51 -7.15 25.63 -5.15
N GLY A 52 -6.15 25.00 -5.75
CA GLY A 52 -5.02 25.69 -6.36
C GLY A 52 -5.39 26.33 -7.70
N PRO A 53 -4.57 27.26 -8.22
CA PRO A 53 -4.85 27.95 -9.50
C PRO A 53 -5.05 27.02 -10.71
N ASN A 54 -4.53 25.80 -10.66
CA ASN A 54 -4.60 24.83 -11.76
C ASN A 54 -5.79 23.86 -11.66
N ASP A 55 -6.45 23.78 -10.49
CA ASP A 55 -7.40 22.72 -10.20
C ASP A 55 -8.66 22.82 -11.07
N ASP A 56 -9.13 24.04 -11.34
CA ASP A 56 -10.34 24.25 -12.16
C ASP A 56 -10.11 23.93 -13.64
N ARG A 57 -8.87 24.06 -14.14
CA ARG A 57 -8.52 23.64 -15.50
C ARG A 57 -8.48 22.11 -15.58
N LEU A 58 -7.75 21.49 -14.66
CA LEU A 58 -7.63 20.04 -14.55
C LEU A 58 -8.99 19.36 -14.46
N ILE A 59 -9.94 19.86 -13.65
CA ILE A 59 -11.27 19.26 -13.51
C ILE A 59 -12.08 19.31 -14.82
N ARG A 60 -11.92 20.37 -15.62
CA ARG A 60 -12.61 20.51 -16.90
C ARG A 60 -12.01 19.63 -17.99
N ASP A 61 -10.70 19.37 -17.90
CA ASP A 61 -9.94 18.61 -18.88
C ASP A 61 -9.99 17.08 -18.63
N VAL A 62 -10.68 16.61 -17.57
CA VAL A 62 -10.86 15.16 -17.32
C VAL A 62 -11.81 14.56 -18.37
N PRO A 63 -11.34 13.61 -19.19
CA PRO A 63 -12.21 12.97 -20.19
C PRO A 63 -13.32 12.13 -19.53
N PRO A 64 -14.48 11.99 -20.18
CA PRO A 64 -15.52 11.05 -19.74
C PRO A 64 -14.97 9.62 -19.75
N HIS A 65 -15.29 8.85 -18.71
CA HIS A 65 -15.04 7.42 -18.69
C HIS A 65 -16.11 6.70 -19.53
N TYR A 66 -15.70 5.90 -20.50
CA TYR A 66 -16.54 5.00 -21.31
C TYR A 66 -16.13 3.56 -21.09
#